data_AF-A0A495J4W3-F1
#
_entry.id   AF-A0A495J4W3-F1
#
_cell.length_a   1.000
_cell.length_b   1.000
_cell.length_c   1.000
_cell.angle_alpha   90.00
_cell.angle_beta   90.00
_cell.angle_gamma   90.00
#
_symmetry.space_group_name_H-M   'P 1'
#
loop_
_entity.id
_entity.type
_entity.pdbx_description
1 polymer ?
#
loop_
_entity_poly.entity_id
_entity_poly.type
_entity_poly.pdbx_seq_one_letter_code
_entity_poly.pdbx_strand_id
1 'polypeptide(L)'
;MVKNKLKRKPFLLFLMMVLLNQAFSQETVYVTAFGAIPDSRQDVTPALNRVLAYCKGKARVTIQFPKGRFDFYPEVGHKKSNPIGINLFKQHGLTIDGGGSEFIFHGKMQVANVDSSSDIVLRNFSVDWDRPLISQCQVVAVTDTCLDVKIDRQVYPYVIEQDTIQFIGEGWKYPVLEMYSTLYDKDTKEVVYNTWDAPLGNIFQSKAEQLAGGVVRFHGKPKMKPEVFSDKVDQPVAVRYAWSFSPDVTLYNDDGLPAAPFRTDDW
;
A
#
# COMPACT_ATOMS: atom_id res chain seq x y z
N MET A 1 1.96 52.54 -76.60
CA MET A 1 1.42 52.63 -75.22
C MET A 1 1.56 51.27 -74.54
N VAL A 2 1.69 51.28 -73.21
CA VAL A 2 2.27 50.17 -72.41
C VAL A 2 1.19 49.19 -71.90
N LYS A 3 1.51 47.88 -71.92
CA LYS A 3 0.70 46.80 -71.29
C LYS A 3 0.92 46.75 -69.76
N ASN A 4 0.03 46.04 -69.05
CA ASN A 4 0.04 45.65 -67.61
C ASN A 4 -0.77 46.57 -66.67
N LYS A 5 -1.43 46.06 -65.61
CA LYS A 5 -1.54 44.67 -65.10
C LYS A 5 -2.86 44.50 -64.31
N LEU A 6 -3.57 43.39 -64.51
CA LEU A 6 -4.64 42.96 -63.60
C LEU A 6 -4.02 42.60 -62.24
N LYS A 7 -4.36 43.31 -61.17
CA LYS A 7 -4.01 42.89 -59.80
C LYS A 7 -5.11 41.97 -59.24
N ARG A 8 -4.90 40.66 -59.39
CA ARG A 8 -5.62 39.65 -58.60
C ARG A 8 -5.29 39.90 -57.12
N LYS A 9 -6.29 40.20 -56.28
CA LYS A 9 -6.14 40.08 -54.82
C LYS A 9 -6.29 38.60 -54.46
N PRO A 10 -5.39 38.04 -53.62
CA PRO A 10 -5.47 36.63 -53.28
C PRO A 10 -6.73 36.35 -52.46
N PHE A 11 -7.35 35.23 -52.82
CA PHE A 11 -8.40 34.54 -52.10
C PHE A 11 -7.99 34.40 -50.63
N LEU A 12 -8.57 35.21 -49.72
CA LEU A 12 -8.28 35.13 -48.30
C LEU A 12 -8.99 33.91 -47.72
N LEU A 13 -8.41 32.75 -47.99
CA LEU A 13 -8.75 31.44 -47.44
C LEU A 13 -8.30 31.39 -45.96
N PHE A 14 -8.79 32.33 -45.15
CA PHE A 14 -9.21 32.01 -43.79
C PHE A 14 -10.53 31.25 -44.02
N LEU A 15 -10.52 29.95 -44.28
CA LEU A 15 -10.02 28.94 -43.34
C LEU A 15 -10.13 29.45 -41.90
N MET A 16 -11.35 29.90 -41.59
CA MET A 16 -12.01 29.60 -40.32
C MET A 16 -12.02 28.07 -40.18
N MET A 17 -10.83 27.53 -39.93
CA MET A 17 -10.62 26.21 -39.37
C MET A 17 -11.35 26.31 -38.04
N VAL A 18 -12.60 25.85 -38.05
CA VAL A 18 -13.36 25.62 -36.85
C VAL A 18 -12.49 24.67 -36.07
N LEU A 19 -11.73 25.23 -35.12
CA LEU A 19 -11.20 24.51 -34.00
C LEU A 19 -12.44 24.01 -33.27
N LEU A 20 -12.91 22.86 -33.73
CA LEU A 20 -13.58 21.88 -32.92
C LEU A 20 -12.58 21.53 -31.83
N ASN A 21 -12.51 22.43 -30.85
CA ASN A 21 -12.43 22.06 -29.46
C ASN A 21 -13.65 21.17 -29.22
N GLN A 22 -13.51 19.91 -29.63
CA GLN A 22 -14.11 18.78 -28.95
C GLN A 22 -13.59 18.91 -27.53
N ALA A 23 -14.29 19.70 -26.72
CA ALA A 23 -14.24 19.60 -25.28
C ALA A 23 -14.79 18.22 -24.98
N PHE A 24 -13.90 17.23 -25.06
CA PHE A 24 -14.17 15.85 -24.65
C PHE A 24 -14.46 15.93 -23.17
N SER A 25 -15.74 16.12 -22.85
CA SER A 25 -16.27 16.03 -21.50
C SER A 25 -15.89 14.65 -20.99
N GLN A 26 -14.94 14.62 -20.06
CA GLN A 26 -14.49 13.38 -19.44
C GLN A 26 -15.70 12.76 -18.72
N GLU A 27 -16.19 11.63 -19.24
CA GLU A 27 -17.39 10.99 -18.71
C GLU A 27 -17.09 10.57 -17.27
N THR A 28 -17.89 11.02 -16.30
CA THR A 28 -17.68 10.66 -14.89
C THR A 28 -18.75 9.65 -14.48
N VAL A 29 -18.29 8.47 -14.04
CA VAL A 29 -19.13 7.37 -13.55
C VAL A 29 -18.80 7.07 -12.10
N TYR A 30 -19.81 6.95 -11.26
CA TYR A 30 -19.62 6.63 -9.86
C TYR A 30 -19.57 5.11 -9.67
N VAL A 31 -18.57 4.62 -8.95
CA VAL A 31 -18.42 3.18 -8.63
C VAL A 31 -19.65 2.62 -7.86
N THR A 32 -20.35 3.48 -7.12
CA THR A 32 -21.58 3.13 -6.40
C THR A 32 -22.75 2.76 -7.32
N ALA A 33 -22.81 3.33 -8.53
CA ALA A 33 -23.79 2.93 -9.55
C ALA A 33 -23.59 1.48 -10.04
N PHE A 34 -22.43 0.88 -9.75
CA PHE A 34 -22.07 -0.50 -10.04
C PHE A 34 -22.08 -1.40 -8.79
N GLY A 35 -22.62 -0.89 -7.66
CA GLY A 35 -22.85 -1.67 -6.44
C GLY A 35 -21.71 -1.66 -5.42
N ALA A 36 -20.73 -0.75 -5.53
CA ALA A 36 -19.84 -0.47 -4.41
C ALA A 36 -20.58 0.33 -3.33
N ILE A 37 -20.26 0.07 -2.06
CA ILE A 37 -20.87 0.77 -0.92
C ILE A 37 -19.73 1.25 -0.02
N PRO A 38 -19.52 2.57 0.16
CA PRO A 38 -18.49 3.09 1.06
C PRO A 38 -18.74 2.62 2.50
N ASP A 39 -17.65 2.44 3.24
CA ASP A 39 -17.62 2.08 4.67
C ASP A 39 -18.27 0.73 5.03
N SER A 40 -18.67 -0.06 4.02
CA SER A 40 -19.42 -1.31 4.18
C SER A 40 -18.57 -2.51 4.60
N ARG A 41 -17.24 -2.42 4.48
CA ARG A 41 -16.27 -3.54 4.58
C ARG A 41 -16.54 -4.72 3.64
N GLN A 42 -17.36 -4.52 2.60
CA GLN A 42 -17.60 -5.51 1.56
C GLN A 42 -16.55 -5.39 0.46
N ASP A 43 -16.21 -6.52 -0.18
CA ASP A 43 -15.28 -6.55 -1.30
C ASP A 43 -15.76 -5.65 -2.46
N VAL A 44 -14.99 -4.61 -2.76
CA VAL A 44 -15.28 -3.65 -3.83
C VAL A 44 -14.91 -4.20 -5.21
N THR A 45 -14.05 -5.22 -5.27
CA THR A 45 -13.50 -5.79 -6.52
C THR A 45 -14.57 -6.18 -7.56
N PRO A 46 -15.72 -6.81 -7.20
CA PRO A 46 -16.79 -7.12 -8.15
C PRO A 46 -17.48 -5.87 -8.73
N ALA A 47 -17.61 -4.80 -7.95
CA ALA A 47 -18.17 -3.53 -8.43
C ALA A 47 -17.19 -2.79 -9.33
N LEU A 48 -15.90 -2.76 -8.95
CA LEU A 48 -14.82 -2.21 -9.76
C LEU A 48 -14.72 -2.91 -11.12
N ASN A 49 -14.75 -4.26 -11.14
CA ASN A 49 -14.74 -5.03 -12.39
C ASN A 49 -15.95 -4.72 -13.29
N ARG A 50 -17.15 -4.50 -12.72
CA ARG A 50 -18.34 -4.09 -13.50
C ARG A 50 -18.18 -2.71 -14.14
N VAL A 51 -17.68 -1.72 -13.41
CA VAL A 51 -17.46 -0.38 -13.98
C VAL A 51 -16.31 -0.36 -15.00
N LEU A 52 -15.23 -1.13 -14.78
CA LEU A 52 -14.14 -1.29 -15.75
C LEU A 52 -14.61 -1.95 -17.06
N ALA A 53 -15.54 -2.91 -16.97
CA ALA A 53 -16.16 -3.50 -18.16
C ALA A 53 -17.07 -2.49 -18.90
N TYR A 54 -17.80 -1.65 -18.17
CA TYR A 54 -18.64 -0.58 -18.73
C TYR A 54 -17.84 0.53 -19.42
N CYS A 55 -16.65 0.87 -18.89
CA CYS A 55 -15.77 1.89 -19.46
C CYS A 55 -15.06 1.43 -20.74
N LYS A 56 -15.05 0.13 -21.04
CA LYS A 56 -14.25 -0.45 -22.13
C LYS A 56 -14.67 0.09 -23.49
N GLY A 57 -13.72 0.67 -24.23
CA GLY A 57 -13.94 1.25 -25.55
C GLY A 57 -14.49 2.68 -25.54
N LYS A 58 -14.74 3.26 -24.37
CA LYS A 58 -14.99 4.69 -24.21
C LYS A 58 -13.67 5.46 -24.22
N ALA A 59 -13.71 6.73 -24.63
CA ALA A 59 -12.55 7.62 -24.57
C ALA A 59 -12.68 8.56 -23.37
N ARG A 60 -11.65 8.61 -22.52
CA ARG A 60 -11.53 9.56 -21.39
C ARG A 60 -12.70 9.47 -20.40
N VAL A 61 -12.63 8.46 -19.53
CA VAL A 61 -13.61 8.23 -18.45
C VAL A 61 -12.94 8.41 -17.09
N THR A 62 -13.64 9.03 -16.14
CA THR A 62 -13.31 9.01 -14.71
C THR A 62 -14.24 8.04 -13.98
N ILE A 63 -13.67 7.04 -13.34
CA ILE A 63 -14.33 6.26 -12.30
C ILE A 63 -14.14 7.02 -10.99
N GLN A 64 -15.22 7.63 -10.49
CA GLN A 64 -15.24 8.38 -9.24
C GLN A 64 -15.65 7.47 -8.09
N PHE A 65 -14.81 7.41 -7.06
CA PHE A 65 -15.18 6.93 -5.75
C PHE A 65 -15.69 8.14 -4.93
N PRO A 66 -16.86 8.07 -4.29
CA PRO A 66 -17.20 9.01 -3.23
C PRO A 66 -16.32 8.71 -2.01
N LYS A 67 -15.93 9.76 -1.25
CA LYS A 67 -15.08 9.59 -0.07
C LYS A 67 -15.66 8.56 0.92
N GLY A 68 -14.84 7.58 1.27
CA GLY A 68 -15.10 6.57 2.31
C GLY A 68 -14.02 5.49 2.31
N ARG A 69 -14.20 4.46 3.12
CA ARG A 69 -13.37 3.24 3.10
C ARG A 69 -13.92 2.24 2.06
N PHE A 70 -13.04 1.62 1.29
CA PHE A 70 -13.35 0.51 0.38
C PHE A 70 -12.37 -0.63 0.57
N ASP A 71 -12.88 -1.84 0.71
CA ASP A 71 -12.10 -3.00 1.11
C ASP A 71 -11.92 -3.97 -0.08
N PHE A 72 -10.72 -4.50 -0.27
CA PHE A 72 -10.34 -5.39 -1.37
C PHE A 72 -9.95 -6.77 -0.82
N TYR A 73 -10.68 -7.81 -1.20
CA TYR A 73 -10.46 -9.17 -0.68
C TYR A 73 -9.91 -10.14 -1.75
N PRO A 74 -9.02 -11.08 -1.38
CA PRO A 74 -8.49 -12.06 -2.31
C PRO A 74 -9.57 -13.08 -2.68
N GLU A 75 -9.71 -13.40 -3.97
CA GLU A 75 -10.71 -14.36 -4.45
C GLU A 75 -10.58 -15.73 -3.77
N VAL A 76 -11.67 -16.20 -3.17
CA VAL A 76 -11.71 -17.46 -2.43
C VAL A 76 -11.60 -18.65 -3.38
N GLY A 77 -10.45 -19.35 -3.35
CA GLY A 77 -10.27 -20.66 -3.98
C GLY A 77 -9.34 -20.72 -5.20
N HIS A 78 -8.83 -19.59 -5.70
CA HIS A 78 -7.91 -19.58 -6.85
C HIS A 78 -6.43 -19.71 -6.44
N LYS A 79 -5.99 -20.95 -6.22
CA LYS A 79 -4.61 -21.33 -5.80
C LYS A 79 -3.47 -21.04 -6.80
N LYS A 80 -3.69 -20.28 -7.89
CA LYS A 80 -2.72 -20.18 -9.01
C LYS A 80 -2.40 -18.76 -9.51
N SER A 81 -3.03 -17.71 -8.98
CA SER A 81 -2.73 -16.33 -9.33
C SER A 81 -2.53 -15.50 -8.07
N ASN A 82 -1.54 -14.60 -8.08
CA ASN A 82 -1.48 -13.52 -7.10
C ASN A 82 -2.77 -12.68 -7.27
N PRO A 83 -3.57 -12.45 -6.21
CA PRO A 83 -4.75 -11.61 -6.33
C PRO A 83 -4.34 -10.15 -6.53
N ILE A 84 -5.14 -9.41 -7.30
CA ILE A 84 -4.90 -8.02 -7.69
C ILE A 84 -6.19 -7.24 -7.42
N GLY A 85 -6.11 -6.15 -6.64
CA GLY A 85 -7.31 -5.35 -6.34
C GLY A 85 -7.76 -4.49 -7.52
N ILE A 86 -6.84 -3.71 -8.09
CA ILE A 86 -7.11 -2.82 -9.24
C ILE A 86 -6.43 -3.37 -10.50
N ASN A 87 -7.12 -4.22 -11.27
CA ASN A 87 -6.57 -4.82 -12.49
C ASN A 87 -6.99 -4.06 -13.76
N LEU A 88 -6.08 -3.25 -14.31
CA LEU A 88 -6.29 -2.44 -15.52
C LEU A 88 -5.63 -3.11 -16.72
N PHE A 89 -6.40 -3.93 -17.43
CA PHE A 89 -5.97 -4.62 -18.65
C PHE A 89 -6.67 -4.06 -19.89
N LYS A 90 -5.88 -3.60 -20.88
CA LYS A 90 -6.37 -3.01 -22.15
C LYS A 90 -7.38 -1.87 -21.95
N GLN A 91 -7.05 -0.96 -21.03
CA GLN A 91 -7.77 0.27 -20.77
C GLN A 91 -7.05 1.47 -21.41
N HIS A 92 -7.80 2.43 -21.93
CA HIS A 92 -7.24 3.58 -22.65
C HIS A 92 -7.98 4.87 -22.28
N GLY A 93 -7.27 5.85 -21.71
CA GLY A 93 -7.89 7.11 -21.26
C GLY A 93 -8.82 6.90 -20.07
N LEU A 94 -8.29 6.38 -18.97
CA LEU A 94 -9.05 6.04 -17.76
C LEU A 94 -8.44 6.69 -16.52
N THR A 95 -9.25 7.46 -15.80
CA THR A 95 -8.91 7.96 -14.46
C THR A 95 -9.67 7.15 -13.40
N ILE A 96 -8.98 6.64 -12.39
CA ILE A 96 -9.60 6.27 -11.10
C ILE A 96 -9.33 7.42 -10.14
N ASP A 97 -10.40 8.11 -9.76
CA ASP A 97 -10.37 9.21 -8.80
C ASP A 97 -10.97 8.73 -7.49
N GLY A 98 -10.13 8.58 -6.48
CA GLY A 98 -10.52 8.10 -5.16
C GLY A 98 -11.36 9.10 -4.35
N GLY A 99 -11.42 10.38 -4.72
CA GLY A 99 -12.18 11.39 -3.97
C GLY A 99 -11.73 11.62 -2.52
N GLY A 100 -10.52 11.21 -2.15
CA GLY A 100 -10.00 11.20 -0.77
C GLY A 100 -10.39 9.95 0.04
N SER A 101 -10.59 8.81 -0.63
CA SER A 101 -10.97 7.53 -0.02
C SER A 101 -9.79 6.72 0.50
N GLU A 102 -10.07 5.79 1.41
CA GLU A 102 -9.12 4.78 1.90
C GLU A 102 -9.35 3.45 1.19
N PHE A 103 -8.33 2.92 0.50
CA PHE A 103 -8.39 1.60 -0.11
C PHE A 103 -7.65 0.59 0.76
N ILE A 104 -8.41 -0.27 1.44
CA ILE A 104 -7.91 -1.22 2.43
C ILE A 104 -7.82 -2.62 1.85
N PHE A 105 -6.64 -3.21 1.90
CA PHE A 105 -6.34 -4.50 1.29
C PHE A 105 -6.31 -5.62 2.34
N HIS A 106 -6.86 -6.76 1.95
CA HIS A 106 -6.92 -7.96 2.77
C HIS A 106 -6.00 -9.05 2.23
N GLY A 107 -5.35 -9.78 3.13
CA GLY A 107 -4.38 -10.82 2.84
C GLY A 107 -3.18 -10.38 1.99
N LYS A 108 -2.54 -11.35 1.35
CA LYS A 108 -1.43 -11.10 0.41
C LYS A 108 -1.99 -10.78 -0.98
N MET A 109 -2.11 -9.50 -1.30
CA MET A 109 -2.64 -8.97 -2.57
C MET A 109 -1.69 -7.95 -3.19
N GLN A 110 -1.71 -7.84 -4.53
CA GLN A 110 -1.11 -6.73 -5.27
C GLN A 110 -2.11 -5.57 -5.38
N VAL A 111 -1.69 -4.34 -5.05
CA VAL A 111 -2.53 -3.13 -5.08
C VAL A 111 -3.19 -2.94 -6.45
N ALA A 112 -2.35 -2.82 -7.48
CA ALA A 112 -2.77 -2.56 -8.84
C ALA A 112 -1.88 -3.25 -9.87
N ASN A 113 -2.45 -3.55 -11.03
CA ASN A 113 -1.76 -3.99 -12.23
C ASN A 113 -2.19 -3.11 -13.41
N VAL A 114 -1.24 -2.63 -14.21
CA VAL A 114 -1.51 -1.83 -15.41
C VAL A 114 -0.81 -2.50 -16.59
N ASP A 115 -1.55 -3.29 -17.35
CA ASP A 115 -1.04 -4.09 -18.48
C ASP A 115 -1.75 -3.68 -19.77
N SER A 116 -0.98 -3.55 -20.85
CA SER A 116 -1.47 -3.30 -22.21
C SER A 116 -2.39 -2.07 -22.32
N SER A 117 -2.20 -1.12 -21.40
CA SER A 117 -3.06 0.05 -21.16
C SER A 117 -2.29 1.35 -21.35
N SER A 118 -2.99 2.47 -21.59
CA SER A 118 -2.36 3.78 -21.85
C SER A 118 -3.24 4.93 -21.38
N ASP A 119 -2.66 6.09 -21.07
CA ASP A 119 -3.41 7.26 -20.57
C ASP A 119 -4.24 6.88 -19.32
N ILE A 120 -3.55 6.33 -18.32
CA ILE A 120 -4.11 5.85 -17.06
C ILE A 120 -3.69 6.80 -15.93
N VAL A 121 -4.66 7.24 -15.13
CA VAL A 121 -4.42 8.07 -13.95
C VAL A 121 -5.04 7.40 -12.73
N LEU A 122 -4.26 7.22 -11.67
CA LEU A 122 -4.72 6.79 -10.35
C LEU A 122 -4.44 7.94 -9.38
N ARG A 123 -5.46 8.49 -8.70
CA ARG A 123 -5.26 9.65 -7.82
C ARG A 123 -6.29 9.72 -6.69
N ASN A 124 -6.00 10.56 -5.69
CA ASN A 124 -6.91 10.93 -4.60
C ASN A 124 -7.38 9.74 -3.74
N PHE A 125 -6.52 8.78 -3.43
CA PHE A 125 -6.79 7.74 -2.42
C PHE A 125 -5.52 7.39 -1.63
N SER A 126 -5.69 6.89 -0.41
CA SER A 126 -4.65 6.18 0.35
C SER A 126 -4.76 4.66 0.13
N VAL A 127 -3.69 3.94 0.47
CA VAL A 127 -3.62 2.47 0.41
C VAL A 127 -3.07 1.96 1.74
N ASP A 128 -3.73 0.98 2.35
CA ASP A 128 -3.27 0.31 3.57
C ASP A 128 -3.80 -1.15 3.65
N TRP A 129 -3.40 -1.90 4.67
CA TRP A 129 -3.84 -3.26 4.98
C TRP A 129 -4.56 -3.33 6.33
N ASP A 130 -5.72 -3.99 6.40
CA ASP A 130 -6.45 -4.16 7.67
C ASP A 130 -5.62 -4.98 8.69
N ARG A 131 -4.92 -6.00 8.19
CA ARG A 131 -3.82 -6.67 8.89
C ARG A 131 -2.53 -6.47 8.10
N PRO A 132 -1.60 -5.61 8.55
CA PRO A 132 -0.29 -5.44 7.91
C PRO A 132 0.43 -6.79 7.76
N LEU A 133 1.21 -6.97 6.69
CA LEU A 133 1.98 -8.20 6.46
C LEU A 133 3.21 -8.34 7.37
N ILE A 134 3.29 -7.54 8.44
CA ILE A 134 4.39 -7.47 9.40
C ILE A 134 3.83 -7.40 10.82
N SER A 135 4.69 -7.63 11.81
CA SER A 135 4.36 -7.37 13.21
C SER A 135 5.39 -6.44 13.83
N GLN A 136 4.96 -5.60 14.76
CA GLN A 136 5.79 -4.60 15.40
C GLN A 136 5.73 -4.77 16.93
N CYS A 137 6.82 -4.43 17.60
CA CYS A 137 6.90 -4.44 19.05
C CYS A 137 7.83 -3.33 19.56
N GLN A 138 7.57 -2.84 20.76
CA GLN A 138 8.47 -1.94 21.48
C GLN A 138 9.36 -2.76 22.41
N VAL A 139 10.68 -2.65 22.30
CA VAL A 139 11.60 -3.17 23.32
C VAL A 139 11.40 -2.39 24.62
N VAL A 140 11.09 -3.07 25.72
CA VAL A 140 10.84 -2.44 27.05
C VAL A 140 11.89 -2.79 28.10
N ALA A 141 12.53 -3.96 28.02
CA ALA A 141 13.68 -4.30 28.86
C ALA A 141 14.61 -5.31 28.17
N VAL A 142 15.91 -5.25 28.48
CA VAL A 142 16.92 -6.15 27.92
C VAL A 142 17.92 -6.53 29.01
N THR A 143 18.23 -7.82 29.14
CA THR A 143 19.24 -8.35 30.07
C THR A 143 20.18 -9.31 29.33
N ASP A 144 21.07 -10.01 30.05
CA ASP A 144 21.88 -11.10 29.45
C ASP A 144 21.09 -12.42 29.28
N THR A 145 19.85 -12.50 29.77
CA THR A 145 19.05 -13.73 29.80
C THR A 145 17.63 -13.56 29.27
N CYS A 146 17.14 -12.33 29.09
CA CYS A 146 15.80 -12.04 28.60
C CYS A 146 15.76 -10.78 27.72
N LEU A 147 14.79 -10.74 26.82
CA LEU A 147 14.30 -9.56 26.10
C LEU A 147 12.80 -9.43 26.35
N ASP A 148 12.36 -8.31 26.91
CA ASP A 148 10.95 -8.01 27.09
C ASP A 148 10.52 -7.01 26.02
N VAL A 149 9.41 -7.30 25.34
CA VAL A 149 8.81 -6.41 24.33
C VAL A 149 7.32 -6.22 24.60
N LYS A 150 6.80 -5.02 24.34
CA LYS A 150 5.37 -4.73 24.35
C LYS A 150 4.81 -4.85 22.93
N ILE A 151 3.71 -5.60 22.78
CA ILE A 151 3.04 -5.83 21.49
C ILE A 151 1.60 -5.35 21.61
N ASP A 152 1.15 -4.50 20.67
CA ASP A 152 -0.28 -4.27 20.50
C ASP A 152 -0.93 -5.52 19.91
N ARG A 153 -1.68 -6.25 20.73
CA ARG A 153 -2.31 -7.51 20.33
C ARG A 153 -3.58 -7.32 19.49
N GLN A 154 -4.14 -6.11 19.41
CA GLN A 154 -5.25 -5.80 18.51
C GLN A 154 -4.73 -5.58 17.09
N VAL A 155 -3.64 -4.81 16.94
CA VAL A 155 -3.01 -4.54 15.63
C VAL A 155 -2.15 -5.72 15.14
N TYR A 156 -1.45 -6.41 16.06
CA TYR A 156 -0.59 -7.55 15.76
C TYR A 156 -1.01 -8.79 16.57
N PRO A 157 -2.11 -9.47 16.21
CA PRO A 157 -2.54 -10.67 16.91
C PRO A 157 -1.47 -11.76 16.92
N TYR A 158 -1.31 -12.41 18.08
CA TYR A 158 -0.41 -13.55 18.27
C TYR A 158 -0.95 -14.54 19.30
N VAL A 159 -0.37 -15.74 19.26
CA VAL A 159 -0.46 -16.79 20.29
C VAL A 159 0.96 -17.22 20.69
N ILE A 160 1.08 -17.84 21.85
CA ILE A 160 2.30 -18.54 22.26
C ILE A 160 1.96 -20.03 22.25
N GLU A 161 2.64 -20.79 21.39
CA GLU A 161 2.43 -22.23 21.18
C GLU A 161 3.77 -22.93 21.18
N GLN A 162 3.87 -24.09 21.84
CA GLN A 162 5.12 -24.86 21.97
C GLN A 162 6.29 -23.98 22.44
N ASP A 163 6.05 -23.18 23.49
CA ASP A 163 6.97 -22.16 24.02
C ASP A 163 7.36 -21.03 23.04
N THR A 164 6.86 -20.93 21.80
CA THR A 164 7.26 -19.89 20.82
C THR A 164 6.13 -18.94 20.44
N ILE A 165 6.45 -17.69 20.08
CA ILE A 165 5.44 -16.75 19.56
C ILE A 165 5.09 -17.07 18.11
N GLN A 166 3.80 -17.02 17.80
CA GLN A 166 3.26 -17.20 16.45
C GLN A 166 2.32 -16.02 16.16
N PHE A 167 2.66 -15.18 15.16
CA PHE A 167 1.79 -14.11 14.72
C PHE A 167 0.68 -14.63 13.81
N ILE A 168 -0.50 -14.03 13.93
CA ILE A 168 -1.71 -14.41 13.22
C ILE A 168 -2.13 -13.27 12.29
N GLY A 169 -2.62 -13.65 11.11
CA GLY A 169 -3.36 -12.80 10.20
C GLY A 169 -4.32 -13.62 9.33
N GLU A 170 -4.79 -13.01 8.26
CA GLU A 170 -5.88 -13.55 7.45
C GLU A 170 -5.46 -14.81 6.68
N GLY A 171 -5.91 -15.97 7.16
CA GLY A 171 -5.56 -17.27 6.59
C GLY A 171 -4.13 -17.72 6.89
N TRP A 172 -3.40 -17.04 7.78
CA TRP A 172 -2.01 -17.38 8.11
C TRP A 172 -1.67 -17.31 9.60
N LYS A 173 -0.75 -18.17 10.02
CA LYS A 173 -0.07 -18.14 11.31
C LYS A 173 1.40 -18.51 11.10
N TYR A 174 2.32 -17.64 11.51
CA TYR A 174 3.76 -17.83 11.27
C TYR A 174 4.63 -17.40 12.47
N PRO A 175 5.80 -18.04 12.65
CA PRO A 175 6.80 -17.64 13.63
C PRO A 175 7.56 -16.39 13.17
N VAL A 176 8.39 -15.82 14.06
CA VAL A 176 9.41 -14.85 13.65
C VAL A 176 10.56 -15.60 12.96
N LEU A 177 10.79 -15.28 11.69
CA LEU A 177 11.80 -15.94 10.87
C LEU A 177 13.22 -15.42 11.19
N GLU A 178 14.22 -16.29 11.08
CA GLU A 178 15.64 -15.96 11.27
C GLU A 178 16.10 -14.93 10.22
N MET A 179 16.97 -14.00 10.59
CA MET A 179 17.37 -12.80 9.82
C MET A 179 16.28 -11.72 9.62
N TYR A 180 15.00 -11.97 9.86
CA TYR A 180 13.93 -11.04 9.50
C TYR A 180 13.43 -10.19 10.67
N SER A 181 14.33 -9.36 11.22
CA SER A 181 13.95 -8.25 12.11
C SER A 181 14.92 -7.09 11.95
N THR A 182 14.41 -5.87 12.06
CA THR A 182 15.21 -4.64 11.97
C THR A 182 14.90 -3.80 13.20
N LEU A 183 15.93 -3.23 13.82
CA LEU A 183 15.75 -2.34 14.96
C LEU A 183 15.76 -0.90 14.45
N TYR A 184 14.78 -0.13 14.90
CA TYR A 184 14.65 1.27 14.53
C TYR A 184 15.04 2.15 15.72
N ASP A 185 15.71 3.27 15.45
CA ASP A 185 15.55 4.40 16.33
C ASP A 185 14.10 4.80 16.23
N LYS A 186 13.57 4.87 17.40
CA LYS A 186 12.20 4.56 17.65
C LYS A 186 11.47 5.94 17.65
N ASP A 187 12.18 7.08 17.79
CA ASP A 187 11.67 8.46 17.61
C ASP A 187 11.93 8.98 16.21
N THR A 188 13.20 8.93 15.74
CA THR A 188 13.56 9.43 14.40
C THR A 188 12.94 8.58 13.29
N LYS A 189 12.47 7.37 13.65
CA LYS A 189 11.93 6.33 12.75
C LYS A 189 12.96 5.76 11.79
N GLU A 190 14.24 6.04 12.00
CA GLU A 190 15.36 5.54 11.20
C GLU A 190 15.83 4.16 11.71
N VAL A 191 16.65 3.44 10.94
CA VAL A 191 17.30 2.21 11.43
C VAL A 191 18.35 2.59 12.49
N VAL A 192 18.44 1.84 13.60
CA VAL A 192 19.42 2.16 14.68
C VAL A 192 20.83 2.18 14.10
N TYR A 193 21.59 3.22 14.44
CA TYR A 193 22.96 3.41 13.99
C TYR A 193 23.82 2.15 14.19
N ASN A 194 24.59 1.80 13.17
CA ASN A 194 25.49 0.64 13.14
C ASN A 194 24.79 -0.71 13.41
N THR A 195 23.50 -0.84 13.04
CA THR A 195 22.78 -2.11 12.99
C THR A 195 22.51 -2.57 11.56
N TRP A 196 22.10 -3.83 11.42
CA TRP A 196 21.68 -4.48 10.17
C TRP A 196 20.56 -5.48 10.53
N ASP A 197 20.10 -6.26 9.55
CA ASP A 197 19.18 -7.38 9.71
C ASP A 197 19.53 -8.32 10.90
N ALA A 198 18.49 -8.73 11.63
CA ALA A 198 18.52 -9.45 12.91
C ALA A 198 19.58 -8.91 13.90
N PRO A 199 19.46 -7.64 14.34
CA PRO A 199 20.40 -7.05 15.28
C PRO A 199 20.32 -7.71 16.65
N LEU A 200 19.13 -8.16 17.05
CA LEU A 200 18.89 -8.92 18.29
C LEU A 200 19.17 -10.44 18.15
N GLY A 201 19.49 -10.91 16.94
CA GLY A 201 19.66 -12.32 16.61
C GLY A 201 18.35 -13.11 16.71
N ASN A 202 18.45 -14.42 16.96
CA ASN A 202 17.31 -15.35 16.91
C ASN A 202 16.46 -15.37 18.19
N ILE A 203 16.55 -14.34 19.04
CA ILE A 203 15.87 -14.31 20.33
C ILE A 203 14.33 -14.41 20.21
N PHE A 204 13.75 -13.98 19.10
CA PHE A 204 12.31 -14.11 18.84
C PHE A 204 11.85 -15.56 18.53
N GLN A 205 12.78 -16.49 18.34
CA GLN A 205 12.52 -17.94 18.26
C GLN A 205 12.76 -18.66 19.59
N SER A 206 13.26 -17.95 20.61
CA SER A 206 13.44 -18.51 21.95
C SER A 206 12.12 -18.69 22.69
N LYS A 207 12.17 -19.31 23.87
CA LYS A 207 11.00 -19.48 24.73
C LYS A 207 10.36 -18.11 25.02
N ALA A 208 9.06 -18.00 24.79
CA ALA A 208 8.25 -16.81 24.98
C ALA A 208 7.27 -17.00 26.15
N GLU A 209 7.09 -15.99 26.98
CA GLU A 209 6.13 -15.94 28.07
C GLU A 209 5.26 -14.68 27.97
N GLN A 210 3.94 -14.82 28.13
CA GLN A 210 3.02 -13.69 28.24
C GLN A 210 3.08 -13.11 29.65
N LEU A 211 3.58 -11.88 29.78
CA LEU A 211 3.51 -11.09 31.01
C LEU A 211 2.29 -10.16 31.00
N ALA A 212 2.03 -9.52 32.14
CA ALA A 212 1.00 -8.50 32.27
C ALA A 212 1.26 -7.26 31.38
N GLY A 213 0.23 -6.45 31.13
CA GLY A 213 0.36 -5.17 30.41
C GLY A 213 0.68 -5.27 28.91
N GLY A 214 0.47 -6.43 28.29
CA GLY A 214 0.77 -6.66 26.87
C GLY A 214 2.25 -6.89 26.57
N VAL A 215 3.05 -7.20 27.60
CA VAL A 215 4.47 -7.53 27.46
C VAL A 215 4.65 -9.03 27.20
N VAL A 216 5.52 -9.37 26.25
CA VAL A 216 6.02 -10.72 26.01
C VAL A 216 7.50 -10.75 26.34
N ARG A 217 7.91 -11.73 27.16
CA ARG A 217 9.31 -12.01 27.49
C ARG A 217 9.84 -13.12 26.59
N PHE A 218 11.00 -12.90 25.98
CA PHE A 218 11.78 -13.91 25.27
C PHE A 218 12.98 -14.32 26.13
N HIS A 219 13.16 -15.61 26.38
CA HIS A 219 14.20 -16.16 27.23
C HIS A 219 15.43 -16.58 26.41
N GLY A 220 16.45 -15.72 26.43
CA GLY A 220 17.73 -15.96 25.79
C GLY A 220 18.62 -14.73 25.89
N LYS A 221 19.89 -14.86 25.52
CA LYS A 221 20.80 -13.72 25.40
C LYS A 221 20.58 -13.05 24.03
N PRO A 222 20.12 -11.79 23.96
CA PRO A 222 20.04 -11.08 22.68
C PRO A 222 21.45 -10.79 22.15
N LYS A 223 21.61 -10.82 20.82
CA LYS A 223 22.91 -10.65 20.12
C LYS A 223 23.58 -9.30 20.43
N MET A 224 22.77 -8.26 20.59
CA MET A 224 23.18 -6.98 21.16
C MET A 224 22.16 -6.54 22.22
N LYS A 225 22.62 -5.77 23.20
CA LYS A 225 21.72 -4.94 24.01
C LYS A 225 21.64 -3.59 23.31
N PRO A 226 20.52 -3.22 22.68
CA PRO A 226 20.38 -1.86 22.17
C PRO A 226 20.48 -0.88 23.34
N GLU A 227 21.23 0.19 23.15
CA GLU A 227 21.21 1.31 24.07
C GLU A 227 19.79 1.88 24.09
N VAL A 228 19.12 1.76 25.24
CA VAL A 228 17.74 2.22 25.43
C VAL A 228 17.69 3.74 25.70
N PHE A 229 18.85 4.40 25.69
CA PHE A 229 19.10 5.83 25.89
C PHE A 229 20.51 6.17 25.37
N SER A 230 20.72 7.38 24.85
CA SER A 230 22.06 7.90 24.49
C SER A 230 22.12 9.41 24.73
N ASP A 231 23.23 9.92 25.28
CA ASP A 231 23.48 11.37 25.52
C ASP A 231 23.46 12.24 24.24
N LYS A 232 23.33 11.63 23.06
CA LYS A 232 23.34 12.28 21.74
C LYS A 232 22.09 12.00 20.89
N VAL A 233 21.18 11.16 21.38
CA VAL A 233 19.94 10.77 20.70
C VAL A 233 18.87 10.65 21.78
N ASP A 234 18.16 11.76 22.01
CA ASP A 234 17.46 11.99 23.29
C ASP A 234 16.33 11.00 23.60
N GLN A 235 15.66 10.42 22.59
CA GLN A 235 14.52 9.51 22.78
C GLN A 235 14.39 8.50 21.62
N PRO A 236 13.97 7.25 21.92
CA PRO A 236 13.42 6.35 20.89
C PRO A 236 12.04 5.63 21.21
N VAL A 237 10.93 5.86 20.47
CA VAL A 237 9.57 5.17 20.24
C VAL A 237 9.35 3.71 19.61
N ALA A 238 9.20 3.50 18.27
CA ALA A 238 8.66 2.29 17.54
C ALA A 238 9.48 1.61 16.34
N VAL A 239 9.05 0.44 15.76
CA VAL A 239 9.76 -0.51 14.80
C VAL A 239 8.89 -0.95 13.57
N ARG A 240 9.43 -1.23 12.35
CA ARG A 240 8.71 -1.84 11.17
C ARG A 240 9.50 -2.97 10.43
N TYR A 241 8.95 -3.65 9.40
CA TYR A 241 9.59 -4.70 8.56
C TYR A 241 8.89 -4.82 7.18
N ALA A 242 9.34 -5.70 6.26
CA ALA A 242 8.62 -6.13 5.04
C ALA A 242 8.88 -7.62 4.70
N TRP A 243 7.83 -8.44 4.61
CA TRP A 243 7.83 -9.93 4.66
C TRP A 243 8.75 -10.70 3.69
N SER A 244 9.11 -10.16 2.54
CA SER A 244 9.97 -10.83 1.55
C SER A 244 10.81 -9.81 0.79
N PHE A 245 11.61 -10.26 -0.19
CA PHE A 245 11.86 -9.42 -1.36
C PHE A 245 10.53 -8.77 -1.75
N SER A 246 10.48 -7.44 -1.81
CA SER A 246 9.28 -6.69 -2.19
C SER A 246 8.70 -7.26 -3.48
N PRO A 247 7.37 -7.18 -3.73
CA PRO A 247 6.88 -7.45 -5.08
C PRO A 247 7.67 -6.60 -6.08
N ASP A 248 7.84 -7.08 -7.32
CA ASP A 248 8.41 -6.26 -8.39
C ASP A 248 7.47 -5.07 -8.65
N VAL A 249 7.67 -3.97 -7.92
CA VAL A 249 6.76 -2.81 -7.94
C VAL A 249 7.09 -1.99 -9.17
N THR A 250 6.17 -2.00 -10.13
CA THR A 250 6.20 -1.14 -11.33
C THR A 250 5.41 0.15 -11.14
N LEU A 251 4.76 0.34 -9.99
CA LEU A 251 3.94 1.49 -9.65
C LEU A 251 4.58 2.31 -8.52
N TYR A 252 4.79 3.60 -8.78
CA TYR A 252 5.36 4.59 -7.87
C TYR A 252 4.42 5.80 -7.82
N ASN A 253 4.42 6.54 -6.71
CA ASN A 253 3.76 7.84 -6.63
C ASN A 253 4.62 8.95 -7.28
N ASP A 254 4.08 10.18 -7.36
CA ASP A 254 4.79 11.32 -7.96
C ASP A 254 6.09 11.72 -7.19
N ASP A 255 6.21 11.32 -5.92
CA ASP A 255 7.43 11.49 -5.11
C ASP A 255 8.48 10.38 -5.35
N GLY A 256 8.19 9.41 -6.22
CA GLY A 256 9.09 8.28 -6.53
C GLY A 256 9.11 7.16 -5.48
N LEU A 257 8.12 7.10 -4.58
CA LEU A 257 7.97 6.03 -3.60
C LEU A 257 7.13 4.87 -4.18
N PRO A 258 7.55 3.60 -4.01
CA PRO A 258 6.81 2.45 -4.54
C PRO A 258 5.47 2.27 -3.82
N ALA A 259 4.43 1.84 -4.54
CA ALA A 259 3.13 1.45 -3.97
C ALA A 259 3.18 0.07 -3.26
N ALA A 260 4.15 -0.08 -2.35
CA ALA A 260 4.39 -1.26 -1.53
C ALA A 260 3.41 -1.34 -0.33
N PRO A 261 3.26 -2.49 0.34
CA PRO A 261 2.43 -2.62 1.54
C PRO A 261 3.05 -1.93 2.76
N PHE A 262 2.87 -0.61 2.85
CA PHE A 262 3.15 0.19 4.03
C PHE A 262 1.90 0.96 4.44
N ARG A 263 1.72 1.10 5.76
CA ARG A 263 0.59 1.82 6.35
C ARG A 263 0.89 3.30 6.43
N THR A 264 0.06 4.13 5.78
CA THR A 264 -0.02 5.57 6.00
C THR A 264 -0.81 5.80 7.29
N ASP A 265 -0.08 5.90 8.41
CA ASP A 265 -0.65 6.33 9.68
C ASP A 265 -0.58 7.86 9.80
N ASP A 266 -1.70 8.49 10.10
CA ASP A 266 -1.77 9.88 10.53
C ASP A 266 -1.36 9.96 12.02
N TRP A 267 -0.10 10.28 12.31
CA TRP A 267 0.44 10.56 13.66
C TRP A 267 0.58 12.06 13.92
#